data_AF-A0A0P9D8T3-F1
#
_entry.id   AF-A0A0P9D8T3-F1
#
_cell.length_a   1.000
_cell.length_b   1.000
_cell.length_c   1.000
_cell.angle_alpha   90.00
_cell.angle_beta   90.00
_cell.angle_gamma   90.00
#
_symmetry.space_group_name_H-M   'P 1'
#
loop_
_entity.id
_entity.type
_entity.pdbx_description
1 polymer ?
#
loop_
_entity_poly.entity_id
_entity_poly.type
_entity_poly.pdbx_seq_one_letter_code
_entity_poly.pdbx_strand_id
1 'polypeptide(L)'
;LDQLAFLEDEGIDEELIGWLKEDAGRHPLIQFKALQTLKKRGVTGSVTLHKNGEAAVVEIEDTPAAFDQFPSQVQEIINRVQEISETQHPALSYFASETWNEFLAFIYGTSAYRQMLRQDAPCVDVWAAALHLTLLEQVFEGGDKAELFELYGITSDLAFQWEQAYRMMQQFAANVFTRRL
;
A
#
# COMPACT_ATOMS: atom_id res chain seq x y z
N LEU A 1 16.90 -3.90 -9.36
CA LEU A 1 15.64 -3.91 -10.13
C LEU A 1 15.61 -2.79 -11.15
N ASP A 2 15.78 -1.52 -10.77
CA ASP A 2 15.74 -0.41 -11.75
C ASP A 2 16.77 -0.54 -12.88
N GLN A 3 17.96 -1.08 -12.63
CA GLN A 3 18.95 -1.35 -13.68
C GLN A 3 18.53 -2.47 -14.63
N LEU A 4 17.76 -3.47 -14.16
CA LEU A 4 17.27 -4.57 -15.00
C LEU A 4 16.26 -4.10 -16.05
N ALA A 5 15.58 -2.97 -15.81
CA ALA A 5 14.63 -2.41 -16.76
C ALA A 5 15.30 -1.96 -18.09
N PHE A 6 16.63 -1.80 -18.10
CA PHE A 6 17.40 -1.29 -19.24
C PHE A 6 18.35 -2.33 -19.86
N LEU A 7 18.34 -3.57 -19.37
CA LEU A 7 19.17 -4.64 -19.92
C LEU A 7 18.43 -5.39 -21.03
N GLU A 8 19.08 -5.62 -22.17
CA GLU A 8 18.49 -6.34 -23.32
C GLU A 8 18.74 -7.85 -23.27
N ASP A 9 18.81 -8.45 -22.08
CA ASP A 9 18.92 -9.91 -21.94
C ASP A 9 17.51 -10.53 -21.96
N GLU A 10 17.31 -11.45 -22.91
CA GLU A 10 16.03 -12.15 -23.16
C GLU A 10 15.60 -13.05 -21.99
N GLY A 11 16.52 -13.48 -21.12
CA GLY A 11 16.20 -14.37 -19.98
C GLY A 11 15.64 -13.66 -18.74
N ILE A 12 15.83 -12.33 -18.62
CA ILE A 12 15.48 -11.57 -17.40
C ILE A 12 13.98 -11.64 -17.10
N ASP A 13 13.13 -11.58 -18.13
CA ASP A 13 11.68 -11.55 -17.95
C ASP A 13 11.15 -12.87 -17.40
N GLU A 14 11.61 -13.99 -17.97
CA GLU A 14 11.25 -15.32 -17.51
C GLU A 14 11.74 -15.57 -16.07
N GLU A 15 12.97 -15.15 -15.76
CA GLU A 15 13.52 -15.25 -14.40
C GLU A 15 12.73 -14.41 -13.41
N LEU A 16 12.36 -13.16 -13.74
CA LEU A 16 11.56 -12.30 -12.86
C LEU A 16 10.15 -12.85 -12.64
N ILE A 17 9.50 -13.39 -13.67
CA ILE A 17 8.19 -14.03 -13.55
C ILE A 17 8.30 -15.31 -12.71
N GLY A 18 9.30 -16.14 -12.99
CA GLY A 18 9.59 -17.37 -12.24
C GLY A 18 9.85 -17.05 -10.76
N TRP A 19 10.66 -16.03 -10.51
CA TRP A 19 10.88 -15.44 -9.21
C TRP A 19 9.50 -15.11 -8.62
N LEU A 20 8.73 -14.17 -9.16
CA LEU A 20 7.46 -13.72 -8.58
C LEU A 20 6.46 -14.83 -8.20
N LYS A 21 6.46 -15.96 -8.91
CA LYS A 21 5.59 -17.11 -8.67
C LYS A 21 5.98 -17.96 -7.46
N GLU A 22 7.21 -17.87 -6.98
CA GLU A 22 7.64 -18.62 -5.80
C GLU A 22 6.96 -18.10 -4.52
N ASP A 23 6.38 -19.03 -3.76
CA ASP A 23 5.55 -18.81 -2.57
C ASP A 23 6.35 -18.35 -1.33
N ALA A 24 7.69 -18.37 -1.39
CA ALA A 24 8.55 -18.28 -0.22
C ALA A 24 8.81 -16.84 0.27
N GLY A 25 7.91 -16.30 1.09
CA GLY A 25 8.24 -15.26 2.10
C GLY A 25 8.85 -13.95 1.57
N ARG A 26 8.56 -13.60 0.33
CA ARG A 26 9.22 -12.50 -0.38
C ARG A 26 8.69 -11.16 0.11
N HIS A 27 9.60 -10.20 0.22
CA HIS A 27 9.21 -8.87 0.68
C HIS A 27 8.28 -8.19 -0.33
N PRO A 28 7.09 -7.71 0.07
CA PRO A 28 6.09 -7.18 -0.86
C PRO A 28 6.57 -6.00 -1.70
N LEU A 29 7.40 -5.11 -1.12
CA LEU A 29 8.02 -4.02 -1.88
C LEU A 29 8.88 -4.53 -3.05
N ILE A 30 9.62 -5.62 -2.87
CA ILE A 30 10.47 -6.19 -3.91
C ILE A 30 9.63 -6.88 -4.98
N GLN A 31 8.56 -7.58 -4.58
CA GLN A 31 7.58 -8.13 -5.52
C GLN A 31 6.95 -7.04 -6.38
N PHE A 32 6.51 -5.94 -5.76
CA PHE A 32 5.93 -4.82 -6.48
C PHE A 32 6.93 -4.15 -7.43
N LYS A 33 8.19 -3.97 -7.00
CA LYS A 33 9.26 -3.43 -7.86
C LYS A 33 9.59 -4.36 -9.04
N ALA A 34 9.52 -5.67 -8.86
CA ALA A 34 9.70 -6.62 -9.95
C ALA A 34 8.55 -6.52 -10.98
N LEU A 35 7.29 -6.39 -10.53
CA LEU A 35 6.17 -6.09 -11.44
C LEU A 35 6.36 -4.78 -12.20
N GLN A 36 6.78 -3.70 -11.51
CA GLN A 36 7.09 -2.42 -12.16
C GLN A 36 8.21 -2.56 -13.20
N THR A 37 9.20 -3.41 -12.93
CA THR A 37 10.30 -3.70 -13.85
C THR A 37 9.81 -4.43 -15.10
N LEU A 38 9.00 -5.49 -14.92
CA LEU A 38 8.39 -6.24 -16.02
C LEU A 38 7.52 -5.33 -16.91
N LYS A 39 6.70 -4.45 -16.30
CA LYS A 39 5.93 -3.46 -17.05
C LYS A 39 6.81 -2.51 -17.85
N LYS A 40 7.87 -1.96 -17.25
CA LYS A 40 8.82 -1.06 -17.95
C LYS A 40 9.52 -1.75 -19.12
N ARG A 41 9.73 -3.06 -19.03
CA ARG A 41 10.28 -3.91 -20.08
C ARG A 41 9.26 -4.30 -21.16
N GLY A 42 8.00 -3.89 -21.01
CA GLY A 42 6.92 -4.14 -21.99
C GLY A 42 6.28 -5.52 -21.87
N VAL A 43 6.54 -6.25 -20.78
CA VAL A 43 5.91 -7.56 -20.54
C VAL A 43 4.43 -7.38 -20.24
N THR A 44 3.60 -8.26 -20.80
CA THR A 44 2.15 -8.30 -20.61
C THR A 44 1.68 -9.66 -20.09
N GLY A 45 0.53 -9.68 -19.45
CA GLY A 45 -0.14 -10.87 -18.94
C GLY A 45 -0.11 -10.98 -17.42
N SER A 46 -0.70 -12.07 -16.92
CA SER A 46 -0.99 -12.21 -15.50
C SER A 46 0.10 -12.96 -14.71
N VAL A 47 0.35 -12.53 -13.47
CA VAL A 47 1.13 -13.26 -12.48
C VAL A 47 0.27 -13.51 -11.23
N THR A 48 0.38 -14.71 -10.65
CA THR A 48 -0.23 -15.01 -9.35
C THR A 48 0.81 -14.80 -8.26
N LEU A 49 0.50 -13.92 -7.32
CA LEU A 49 1.30 -13.65 -6.12
C LEU A 49 0.60 -14.22 -4.90
N HIS A 50 1.37 -14.75 -3.95
CA HIS A 50 0.85 -15.11 -2.64
C HIS A 50 1.17 -13.99 -1.65
N LYS A 51 0.13 -13.29 -1.18
CA LYS A 51 0.25 -12.12 -0.30
C LYS A 51 -0.81 -12.18 0.79
N ASN A 52 -0.43 -11.89 2.03
CA ASN A 52 -1.36 -11.75 3.16
C ASN A 52 -2.31 -12.95 3.34
N GLY A 53 -1.83 -14.17 3.04
CA GLY A 53 -2.63 -15.41 3.13
C GLY A 53 -3.61 -15.64 1.97
N GLU A 54 -3.56 -14.86 0.90
CA GLU A 54 -4.36 -15.06 -0.30
C GLU A 54 -3.53 -15.11 -1.60
N ALA A 55 -4.09 -15.74 -2.62
CA ALA A 55 -3.57 -15.70 -3.98
C ALA A 55 -4.15 -14.50 -4.73
N ALA A 56 -3.29 -13.57 -5.12
CA ALA A 56 -3.60 -12.35 -5.85
C ALA A 56 -3.14 -12.48 -7.31
N VAL A 57 -4.09 -12.54 -8.24
CA VAL A 57 -3.79 -12.44 -9.68
C VAL A 57 -3.69 -10.96 -10.05
N VAL A 58 -2.59 -10.58 -10.69
CA VAL A 58 -2.32 -9.22 -11.16
C VAL A 58 -1.89 -9.24 -12.62
N GLU A 59 -2.37 -8.28 -13.40
CA GLU A 59 -1.86 -8.02 -14.75
C GLU A 59 -0.60 -7.15 -14.66
N ILE A 60 0.47 -7.56 -15.34
CA ILE A 60 1.76 -6.86 -15.30
C ILE A 60 1.59 -5.45 -15.86
N GLU A 61 0.91 -5.32 -16.99
CA GLU A 61 0.67 -4.06 -17.71
C GLU A 61 -0.11 -3.03 -16.88
N ASP A 62 -0.95 -3.47 -15.95
CA ASP A 62 -1.76 -2.59 -15.09
C ASP A 62 -0.97 -2.07 -13.88
N THR A 63 0.21 -2.62 -13.61
CA THR A 63 1.02 -2.23 -12.45
C THR A 63 1.38 -0.74 -12.51
N PRO A 64 1.06 0.09 -11.50
CA PRO A 64 1.47 1.50 -11.51
C PRO A 64 2.99 1.62 -11.50
N ALA A 65 3.59 2.28 -12.50
CA ALA A 65 5.05 2.42 -12.58
C ALA A 65 5.60 3.54 -11.69
N ALA A 66 4.73 4.48 -11.31
CA ALA A 66 4.99 5.61 -10.42
C ALA A 66 3.71 5.94 -9.62
N PHE A 67 3.83 6.76 -8.57
CA PHE A 67 2.73 7.04 -7.64
C PHE A 67 1.53 7.71 -8.33
N ASP A 68 1.79 8.60 -9.28
CA ASP A 68 0.80 9.31 -10.09
C ASP A 68 -0.01 8.39 -11.03
N GLN A 69 0.46 7.16 -11.25
CA GLN A 69 -0.25 6.14 -12.03
C GLN A 69 -1.20 5.28 -11.20
N PHE A 70 -1.23 5.44 -9.87
CA PHE A 70 -2.27 4.81 -9.07
C PHE A 70 -3.63 5.51 -9.28
N PRO A 71 -4.76 4.80 -9.07
CA PRO A 71 -6.09 5.41 -9.10
C PRO A 71 -6.22 6.62 -8.17
N SER A 72 -7.07 7.60 -8.52
CA SER A 72 -7.17 8.87 -7.78
C SER A 72 -7.47 8.68 -6.29
N GLN A 73 -8.25 7.65 -5.94
CA GLN A 73 -8.60 7.32 -4.55
C GLN A 73 -7.35 7.08 -3.69
N VAL A 74 -6.34 6.41 -4.24
CA VAL A 74 -5.07 6.17 -3.55
C VAL A 74 -4.32 7.47 -3.28
N GLN A 75 -4.40 8.42 -4.21
CA GLN A 75 -3.79 9.74 -4.08
C GLN A 75 -4.58 10.61 -3.09
N GLU A 76 -5.92 10.55 -3.13
CA GLU A 76 -6.82 11.26 -2.23
C GLU A 76 -6.61 10.85 -0.77
N ILE A 77 -6.40 9.56 -0.49
CA ILE A 77 -6.13 9.07 0.89
C ILE A 77 -4.90 9.73 1.50
N ILE A 78 -3.77 9.77 0.77
CA ILE A 78 -2.56 10.37 1.32
C ILE A 78 -2.68 11.89 1.42
N ASN A 79 -3.31 12.54 0.42
CA ASN A 79 -3.57 13.97 0.46
C ASN A 79 -4.42 14.35 1.69
N ARG A 80 -5.41 13.51 2.03
CA ARG A 80 -6.25 13.71 3.22
C ARG A 80 -5.46 13.60 4.52
N VAL A 81 -4.52 12.65 4.63
CA VAL A 81 -3.63 12.56 5.80
C VAL A 81 -2.73 13.79 5.90
N GLN A 82 -2.16 14.24 4.78
CA GLN A 82 -1.29 15.40 4.75
C GLN A 82 -2.05 16.68 5.12
N GLU A 83 -3.22 16.92 4.53
CA GLU A 83 -4.08 18.07 4.83
C GLU A 83 -4.38 18.19 6.33
N ILE A 84 -4.75 17.08 6.96
CA ILE A 84 -5.09 17.05 8.38
C ILE A 84 -3.85 17.22 9.28
N SER A 85 -2.71 16.62 8.90
CA SER A 85 -1.52 16.59 9.76
C SER A 85 -0.54 17.74 9.55
N GLU A 86 -0.57 18.45 8.42
CA GLU A 86 0.46 19.44 8.05
C GLU A 86 0.63 20.57 9.09
N THR A 87 -0.45 21.00 9.74
CA THR A 87 -0.39 22.09 10.73
C THR A 87 -0.01 21.61 12.14
N GLN A 88 -0.48 20.42 12.54
CA GLN A 88 -0.34 19.93 13.92
C GLN A 88 0.85 18.98 14.09
N HIS A 89 1.15 18.17 13.07
CA HIS A 89 2.20 17.17 13.05
C HIS A 89 2.96 17.15 11.70
N PRO A 90 3.76 18.19 11.37
CA PRO A 90 4.46 18.27 10.07
C PRO A 90 5.35 17.06 9.76
N ALA A 91 5.99 16.48 10.78
CA ALA A 91 6.79 15.27 10.62
C ALA A 91 5.95 14.06 10.19
N LEU A 92 4.71 13.94 10.69
CA LEU A 92 3.81 12.85 10.32
C LEU A 92 3.44 12.92 8.84
N SER A 93 3.13 14.11 8.34
CA SER A 93 2.85 14.35 6.92
C SER A 93 3.99 13.85 6.01
N TYR A 94 5.24 14.09 6.42
CA TYR A 94 6.41 13.59 5.70
C TYR A 94 6.50 12.05 5.70
N PHE A 95 6.39 11.40 6.87
CA PHE A 95 6.48 9.94 6.98
C PHE A 95 5.30 9.19 6.35
N ALA A 96 4.14 9.84 6.26
CA ALA A 96 2.94 9.23 5.70
C ALA A 96 3.12 8.81 4.24
N SER A 97 3.84 9.60 3.44
CA SER A 97 4.01 9.34 2.02
C SER A 97 4.83 8.08 1.74
N GLU A 98 5.94 7.90 2.48
CA GLU A 98 6.79 6.71 2.35
C GLU A 98 6.06 5.46 2.86
N THR A 99 5.43 5.57 4.03
CA THR A 99 4.68 4.48 4.66
C THR A 99 3.50 4.04 3.77
N TRP A 100 2.82 5.00 3.15
CA TRP A 100 1.72 4.72 2.22
C TRP A 100 2.21 3.97 0.97
N ASN A 101 3.34 4.37 0.39
CA ASN A 101 3.91 3.66 -0.76
C ASN A 101 4.29 2.20 -0.43
N GLU A 102 4.89 1.98 0.74
CA GLU A 102 5.19 0.62 1.20
C GLU A 102 3.91 -0.19 1.48
N PHE A 103 2.89 0.44 2.07
CA PHE A 103 1.60 -0.18 2.30
C PHE A 103 0.91 -0.58 0.99
N LEU A 104 0.91 0.29 -0.02
CA LEU A 104 0.36 -0.02 -1.34
C LEU A 104 1.08 -1.22 -1.96
N ALA A 105 2.41 -1.28 -1.86
CA ALA A 105 3.16 -2.44 -2.31
C ALA A 105 2.81 -3.70 -1.51
N PHE A 106 2.51 -3.58 -0.21
CA PHE A 106 2.05 -4.66 0.65
C PHE A 106 0.70 -5.21 0.21
N ILE A 107 -0.29 -4.37 -0.06
CA ILE A 107 -1.63 -4.82 -0.44
C ILE A 107 -1.86 -4.96 -1.96
N TYR A 108 -0.96 -4.52 -2.83
CA TYR A 108 -1.21 -4.52 -4.28
C TYR A 108 -1.69 -5.90 -4.79
N GLY A 109 -2.81 -5.91 -5.51
CA GLY A 109 -3.44 -7.13 -6.05
C GLY A 109 -4.32 -7.93 -5.07
N THR A 110 -4.31 -7.60 -3.77
CA THR A 110 -5.10 -8.29 -2.74
C THR A 110 -6.59 -7.89 -2.79
N SER A 111 -7.42 -8.63 -2.06
CA SER A 111 -8.81 -8.26 -1.78
C SER A 111 -8.92 -6.89 -1.11
N ALA A 112 -8.01 -6.56 -0.18
CA ALA A 112 -7.96 -5.27 0.50
C ALA A 112 -7.66 -4.11 -0.45
N TYR A 113 -6.73 -4.29 -1.41
CA TYR A 113 -6.47 -3.29 -2.44
C TYR A 113 -7.69 -3.09 -3.35
N ARG A 114 -8.34 -4.18 -3.79
CA ARG A 114 -9.58 -4.08 -4.56
C ARG A 114 -10.70 -3.41 -3.78
N GLN A 115 -10.80 -3.66 -2.47
CA GLN A 115 -11.78 -3.03 -1.59
C GLN A 115 -11.48 -1.54 -1.44
N MET A 116 -10.23 -1.13 -1.23
CA MET A 116 -9.83 0.28 -1.19
C MET A 116 -10.24 1.03 -2.48
N LEU A 117 -10.14 0.36 -3.63
CA LEU A 117 -10.56 0.94 -4.91
C LEU A 117 -12.08 0.88 -5.16
N ARG A 118 -12.81 0.05 -4.41
CA ARG A 118 -14.26 -0.13 -4.55
C ARG A 118 -14.98 0.69 -3.48
N GLN A 119 -15.80 1.63 -3.95
CA GLN A 119 -16.92 2.29 -3.25
C GLN A 119 -16.60 3.57 -2.46
N ASP A 120 -17.42 4.59 -2.79
CA ASP A 120 -17.84 5.83 -2.12
C ASP A 120 -16.83 6.72 -1.39
N ALA A 121 -17.06 8.05 -1.50
CA ALA A 121 -16.24 9.10 -0.86
C ALA A 121 -15.81 8.83 0.61
N PRO A 122 -16.64 8.21 1.49
CA PRO A 122 -16.23 7.90 2.86
C PRO A 122 -15.03 6.94 2.99
N CYS A 123 -14.68 6.19 1.93
CA CYS A 123 -13.54 5.29 1.93
C CYS A 123 -12.20 6.02 2.09
N VAL A 124 -12.11 7.27 1.59
CA VAL A 124 -10.90 8.09 1.71
C VAL A 124 -10.59 8.38 3.18
N ASP A 125 -11.58 8.88 3.93
CA ASP A 125 -11.41 9.20 5.35
C ASP A 125 -11.14 7.94 6.18
N VAL A 126 -11.80 6.81 5.86
CA VAL A 126 -11.58 5.52 6.53
C VAL A 126 -10.13 5.06 6.47
N TRP A 127 -9.53 5.02 5.27
CA TRP A 127 -8.14 4.59 5.11
C TRP A 127 -7.15 5.64 5.60
N ALA A 128 -7.46 6.92 5.43
CA ALA A 128 -6.63 8.02 5.90
C ALA A 128 -6.52 8.04 7.44
N ALA A 129 -7.66 7.89 8.14
CA ALA A 129 -7.69 7.78 9.60
C ALA A 129 -6.91 6.55 10.10
N ALA A 130 -7.05 5.41 9.43
CA ALA A 130 -6.31 4.19 9.77
C ALA A 130 -4.80 4.37 9.62
N LEU A 131 -4.34 4.95 8.49
CA LEU A 131 -2.92 5.28 8.28
C LEU A 131 -2.39 6.24 9.34
N HIS A 132 -3.15 7.30 9.63
CA HIS A 132 -2.76 8.31 10.61
C HIS A 132 -2.60 7.68 11.99
N LEU A 133 -3.56 6.88 12.46
CA LEU A 133 -3.44 6.21 13.76
C LEU A 133 -2.22 5.28 13.82
N THR A 134 -2.00 4.47 12.78
CA THR A 134 -0.84 3.58 12.71
C THR A 134 0.47 4.35 12.78
N LEU A 135 0.61 5.50 12.11
CA LEU A 135 1.81 6.32 12.21
C LEU A 135 2.01 6.89 13.62
N LEU A 136 0.95 7.38 14.26
CA LEU A 136 1.03 7.89 15.63
C LEU A 136 1.51 6.79 16.58
N GLU A 137 0.96 5.58 16.47
CA GLU A 137 1.31 4.47 17.35
C GLU A 137 2.73 3.94 17.10
N GLN A 138 3.14 3.82 15.84
CA GLN A 138 4.40 3.15 15.48
C GLN A 138 5.62 4.07 15.41
N VAL A 139 5.41 5.37 15.15
CA VAL A 139 6.50 6.35 14.92
C VAL A 139 6.55 7.42 16.00
N PHE A 140 5.39 7.88 16.48
CA PHE A 140 5.30 9.01 17.41
C PHE A 140 4.91 8.60 18.83
N GLU A 141 4.78 7.30 19.11
CA GLU A 141 4.43 6.73 20.42
C GLU A 141 3.17 7.38 21.03
N GLY A 142 2.11 7.53 20.23
CA GLY A 142 0.87 8.14 20.67
C GLY A 142 -0.34 7.82 19.80
N GLY A 143 -1.34 8.69 19.85
CA GLY A 143 -2.58 8.59 19.08
C GLY A 143 -3.80 8.31 19.95
N ASP A 144 -4.89 9.02 19.66
CA ASP A 144 -6.21 8.79 20.23
C ASP A 144 -7.19 8.46 19.10
N LYS A 145 -7.73 7.23 19.14
CA LYS A 145 -8.72 6.76 18.16
C LYS A 145 -9.97 7.65 18.14
N ALA A 146 -10.45 8.11 19.29
CA ALA A 146 -11.66 8.93 19.37
C ALA A 146 -11.44 10.31 18.75
N GLU A 147 -10.28 10.92 19.02
CA GLU A 147 -9.88 12.20 18.41
C GLU A 147 -9.75 12.06 16.88
N LEU A 148 -9.13 10.99 16.39
CA LEU A 148 -9.05 10.76 14.95
C LEU A 148 -10.40 10.47 14.31
N PHE A 149 -11.32 9.80 15.01
CA PHE A 149 -12.67 9.59 14.49
C PHE A 149 -13.39 10.93 14.31
N GLU A 150 -13.26 11.85 15.25
CA GLU A 150 -13.81 13.20 15.13
C GLU A 150 -13.16 13.96 13.96
N LEU A 151 -11.83 13.93 13.87
CA LEU A 151 -11.05 14.66 12.87
C LEU A 151 -11.33 14.23 11.42
N TYR A 152 -11.51 12.93 11.21
CA TYR A 152 -11.82 12.34 9.91
C TYR A 152 -13.31 12.16 9.64
N GLY A 153 -14.19 12.50 10.59
CA GLY A 153 -15.63 12.30 10.45
C GLY A 153 -16.05 10.83 10.39
N ILE A 154 -15.34 9.94 11.08
CA ILE A 154 -15.65 8.51 11.15
C ILE A 154 -16.84 8.29 12.09
N THR A 155 -18.02 8.16 11.50
CA THR A 155 -19.27 7.86 12.19
C THR A 155 -19.42 6.37 12.53
N SER A 156 -20.43 6.03 13.34
CA SER A 156 -20.68 4.65 13.77
C SER A 156 -20.91 3.66 12.62
N ASP A 157 -21.49 4.12 11.52
CA ASP A 157 -21.73 3.35 10.30
C ASP A 157 -20.43 3.07 9.51
N LEU A 158 -19.38 3.88 9.68
CA LEU A 158 -18.06 3.68 9.09
C LEU A 158 -17.11 2.88 10.00
N ALA A 159 -17.43 2.76 11.29
CA ALA A 159 -16.55 2.15 12.29
C ALA A 159 -16.11 0.71 11.95
N PHE A 160 -16.99 -0.08 11.34
CA PHE A 160 -16.64 -1.44 10.91
C PHE A 160 -15.65 -1.45 9.74
N GLN A 161 -15.84 -0.56 8.76
CA GLN A 161 -14.93 -0.44 7.62
C GLN A 161 -13.56 0.09 8.06
N TRP A 162 -13.56 1.05 8.97
CA TRP A 162 -12.34 1.54 9.62
C TRP A 162 -11.60 0.43 10.36
N GLU A 163 -12.30 -0.40 11.14
CA GLU A 163 -11.66 -1.50 11.87
C GLU A 163 -11.00 -2.51 10.90
N GLN A 164 -11.62 -2.78 9.75
CA GLN A 164 -11.02 -3.62 8.71
C GLN A 164 -9.75 -2.98 8.11
N ALA A 165 -9.83 -1.70 7.73
CA ALA A 165 -8.70 -0.94 7.20
C ALA A 165 -7.52 -0.88 8.19
N TYR A 166 -7.83 -0.57 9.45
CA TYR A 166 -6.86 -0.48 10.53
C TYR A 166 -6.21 -1.84 10.83
N ARG A 167 -6.96 -2.94 10.82
CA ARG A 167 -6.36 -4.29 10.95
C ARG A 167 -5.38 -4.60 9.83
N MET A 168 -5.67 -4.20 8.60
CA MET A 168 -4.74 -4.38 7.47
C MET A 168 -3.47 -3.52 7.65
N MET A 169 -3.62 -2.29 8.16
CA MET A 169 -2.48 -1.44 8.53
C MET A 169 -1.63 -2.05 9.64
N GLN A 170 -2.24 -2.64 10.67
CA GLN A 170 -1.52 -3.31 11.76
C GLN A 170 -0.77 -4.56 11.26
N GLN A 171 -1.35 -5.33 10.35
CA GLN A 171 -0.64 -6.46 9.71
C GLN A 171 0.59 -5.97 8.93
N PHE A 172 0.44 -4.89 8.17
CA PHE A 172 1.56 -4.25 7.50
C PHE A 172 2.62 -3.75 8.49
N ALA A 173 2.19 -3.04 9.53
CA ALA A 173 3.09 -2.46 10.53
C ALA A 173 3.92 -3.52 11.24
N ALA A 174 3.32 -4.66 11.61
CA ALA A 174 4.02 -5.79 12.20
C ALA A 174 5.10 -6.40 11.28
N ASN A 175 4.97 -6.26 9.95
CA ASN A 175 5.98 -6.73 9.00
C ASN A 175 7.10 -5.72 8.76
N VAL A 176 6.79 -4.42 8.82
CA VAL A 176 7.72 -3.34 8.47
C VAL A 176 8.45 -2.76 9.67
N PHE A 177 7.75 -2.44 10.76
CA PHE A 177 8.33 -1.77 11.93
C PHE A 177 8.98 -2.77 12.90
N THR A 178 8.44 -3.98 13.06
CA THR A 178 9.01 -4.99 13.97
C THR A 178 10.35 -5.55 13.47
N ARG A 179 10.68 -5.40 12.17
CA ARG A 179 12.00 -5.75 11.62
C ARG A 179 13.09 -4.70 11.87
N ARG A 180 12.75 -3.55 12.49
CA ARG A 180 13.70 -2.48 12.82
C ARG A 180 14.26 -2.53 14.26
N LEU A 181 13.92 -3.55 15.04
CA LEU A 181 14.43 -3.80 16.40
C LEU A 181 15.32 -5.06 16.44
#